data_AF-A0A946FMZ3-F1
#
_entry.id   AF-A0A946FMZ3-F1
#
_cell.length_a   1.000
_cell.length_b   1.000
_cell.length_c   1.000
_cell.angle_alpha   90.00
_cell.angle_beta   90.00
_cell.angle_gamma   90.00
#
_symmetry.space_group_name_H-M   'P 1'
#
loop_
_entity.id
_entity.type
_entity.pdbx_description
1 polymer ?
#
loop_
_entity_poly.entity_id
_entity_poly.type
_entity_poly.pdbx_seq_one_letter_code
_entity_poly.pdbx_strand_id
1 'polypeptide(L)'
;MSAAVLLRRASDQGVMITLDAGRLHLQASAPPHLTLVAEIKENRDAIIAHLSRKQHPETAADWKAAYAEKLTQAQADDALPSDKATARAYMCVEMEWINQNPSASSDGQCIGCGGHASADKPLIPFGLEPHLSWLHARCWSDWFRGRRQAAQAALKHCGIARPW
;
A
#
# COMPACT_ATOMS: atom_id res chain seq x y z
N MET A 1 -14.52 10.53 -17.22
CA MET A 1 -13.13 10.93 -17.52
C MET A 1 -12.21 10.13 -16.60
N SER A 2 -11.02 9.69 -17.01
CA SER A 2 -10.15 8.92 -16.10
C SER A 2 -9.34 9.83 -15.19
N ALA A 3 -8.99 9.36 -13.99
CA ALA A 3 -8.14 10.09 -13.05
C ALA A 3 -6.80 10.52 -13.68
N ALA A 4 -6.21 9.67 -14.52
CA ALA A 4 -4.95 9.98 -15.22
C ALA A 4 -5.09 11.16 -16.20
N VAL A 5 -6.19 11.24 -16.95
CA VAL A 5 -6.46 12.35 -17.88
C VAL A 5 -6.66 13.65 -17.13
N LEU A 6 -7.39 13.62 -16.00
CA LEU A 6 -7.64 14.79 -15.18
C LEU A 6 -6.35 15.30 -14.50
N LEU A 7 -5.52 14.39 -13.97
CA LEU A 7 -4.20 14.70 -13.41
C LEU A 7 -3.28 15.34 -14.45
N ARG A 8 -3.27 14.80 -15.69
CA ARG A 8 -2.47 15.38 -16.77
C ARG A 8 -2.93 16.80 -17.11
N ARG A 9 -4.24 17.00 -17.26
CA ARG A 9 -4.84 18.31 -17.52
C ARG A 9 -4.55 19.32 -16.40
N ALA A 10 -4.61 18.90 -15.14
CA ALA A 10 -4.24 19.74 -14.00
C ALA A 10 -2.77 20.17 -14.08
N SER A 11 -1.88 19.23 -14.38
CA SER A 11 -0.45 19.50 -14.58
C SER A 11 -0.21 20.47 -15.75
N ASP A 12 -0.91 20.30 -16.87
CA ASP A 12 -0.81 21.19 -18.04
C ASP A 12 -1.30 22.63 -17.71
N GLN A 13 -2.12 22.80 -16.67
CA GLN A 13 -2.56 24.09 -16.11
C GLN A 13 -1.69 24.58 -14.94
N GLY A 14 -0.57 23.92 -14.66
CA GLY A 14 0.33 24.29 -13.56
C GLY A 14 -0.20 23.96 -12.16
N VAL A 15 -1.16 23.05 -12.06
CA VAL A 15 -1.72 22.56 -10.79
C VAL A 15 -1.17 21.18 -10.48
N MET A 16 -0.32 21.11 -9.46
CA MET A 16 0.15 19.84 -8.91
C MET A 16 -0.86 19.31 -7.90
N ILE A 17 -1.30 18.06 -8.08
CA ILE A 17 -2.23 17.38 -7.17
C ILE A 17 -1.46 16.28 -6.46
N THR A 18 -1.38 16.37 -5.13
CA THR A 18 -0.76 15.35 -4.27
C THR A 18 -1.80 14.75 -3.33
N LEU A 19 -1.48 13.56 -2.81
CA LEU A 19 -2.30 12.86 -1.82
C LEU A 19 -1.53 12.84 -0.50
N ASP A 20 -2.10 13.46 0.54
CA ASP A 20 -1.57 13.44 1.90
C ASP A 20 -2.69 13.03 2.88
N ALA A 21 -2.43 12.03 3.71
CA ALA A 21 -3.38 11.47 4.68
C ALA A 21 -4.82 11.24 4.13
N GLY A 22 -4.95 10.77 2.88
CA GLY A 22 -6.26 10.55 2.23
C GLY A 22 -6.96 11.81 1.72
N ARG A 23 -6.28 12.96 1.72
CA ARG A 23 -6.77 14.24 1.23
C ARG A 23 -5.98 14.68 0.01
N LEU A 24 -6.68 15.28 -0.96
CA LEU A 24 -6.05 15.86 -2.14
C LEU A 24 -5.56 17.26 -1.79
N HIS A 25 -4.27 17.51 -1.98
CA HIS A 25 -3.65 18.82 -1.86
C HIS A 25 -3.38 19.36 -3.27
N LEU A 26 -3.83 20.59 -3.53
CA LEU A 26 -3.63 21.28 -4.80
C LEU A 26 -2.61 22.39 -4.60
N GLN A 27 -1.50 22.33 -5.33
CA GLN A 27 -0.47 23.37 -5.32
C GLN A 27 -0.40 24.01 -6.71
N ALA A 28 -0.50 25.34 -6.75
CA ALA A 28 -0.44 26.13 -7.98
C ALA A 28 0.08 27.54 -7.66
N SER A 29 0.67 28.22 -8.64
CA SER A 29 1.15 29.61 -8.51
C SER A 29 0.03 30.66 -8.53
N ALA A 30 -1.18 30.28 -8.96
CA ALA A 30 -2.38 31.08 -8.96
C ALA A 30 -3.61 30.20 -8.63
N PRO A 31 -4.74 30.77 -8.18
CA PRO A 31 -5.96 30.00 -7.91
C PRO A 31 -6.39 29.16 -9.12
N PRO A 32 -6.58 27.82 -8.97
CA PRO A 32 -7.05 26.97 -10.06
C PRO A 32 -8.43 27.37 -10.58
N HIS A 33 -8.69 27.15 -11.87
CA HIS A 33 -9.99 27.44 -12.46
C HIS A 33 -11.11 26.62 -11.79
N LEU A 34 -12.25 27.26 -11.51
CA LEU A 34 -13.35 26.63 -10.75
C LEU A 34 -13.87 25.34 -11.41
N THR A 35 -13.89 25.28 -12.74
CA THR A 35 -14.27 24.08 -13.49
C THR A 35 -13.33 22.90 -13.19
N LEU A 36 -12.01 23.13 -13.11
CA LEU A 36 -11.05 22.08 -12.75
C LEU A 36 -11.28 21.60 -11.32
N VAL A 37 -11.56 22.51 -10.39
CA VAL A 37 -11.87 22.15 -8.99
C VAL A 37 -13.16 21.33 -8.89
N ALA A 38 -14.21 21.68 -9.65
CA ALA A 38 -15.45 20.91 -9.69
C ALA A 38 -15.21 19.50 -10.23
N GLU A 39 -14.48 19.36 -11.34
CA GLU A 39 -14.12 18.06 -11.91
C GLU A 39 -13.27 17.20 -10.95
N ILE A 40 -12.32 17.81 -10.22
CA ILE A 40 -11.53 17.12 -9.19
C ILE A 40 -12.42 16.61 -8.05
N LYS A 41 -13.40 17.40 -7.61
CA LYS A 41 -14.37 16.99 -6.59
C LYS A 41 -15.23 15.83 -7.05
N GLU A 42 -15.75 15.89 -8.28
CA GLU A 42 -16.58 14.83 -8.87
C GLU A 42 -15.81 13.51 -9.06
N ASN A 43 -14.50 13.59 -9.32
CA ASN A 43 -13.65 12.42 -9.55
C ASN A 43 -12.74 12.09 -8.36
N ARG A 44 -13.01 12.66 -7.17
CA ARG A 44 -12.11 12.62 -6.01
C ARG A 44 -11.63 11.22 -5.68
N ASP A 45 -12.55 10.26 -5.53
CA ASP A 45 -12.20 8.92 -5.07
C ASP A 45 -11.40 8.15 -6.13
N ALA A 46 -11.67 8.37 -7.41
CA ALA A 46 -10.88 7.82 -8.50
C ALA A 46 -9.46 8.41 -8.56
N ILE A 47 -9.30 9.71 -8.27
CA ILE A 47 -8.00 10.38 -8.17
C ILE A 47 -7.23 9.86 -6.96
N ILE A 48 -7.88 9.75 -5.80
CA ILE A 48 -7.28 9.18 -4.58
C ILE A 48 -6.81 7.76 -4.89
N ALA A 49 -7.66 6.88 -5.42
CA ALA A 49 -7.29 5.52 -5.77
C ALA A 49 -6.12 5.45 -6.78
N HIS A 50 -6.06 6.37 -7.74
CA HIS A 50 -4.95 6.44 -8.69
C HIS A 50 -3.64 6.91 -8.05
N LEU A 51 -3.69 7.95 -7.22
CA LEU A 51 -2.52 8.48 -6.52
C LEU A 51 -2.02 7.54 -5.43
N SER A 52 -2.91 6.88 -4.69
CA SER A 52 -2.56 5.81 -3.76
C SER A 52 -1.81 4.70 -4.47
N ARG A 53 -2.28 4.27 -5.66
CA ARG A 53 -1.57 3.28 -6.48
C ARG A 53 -0.18 3.73 -6.91
N LYS A 54 0.03 5.01 -7.23
CA LYS A 54 1.36 5.54 -7.58
C LYS A 54 2.29 5.76 -6.39
N GLN A 55 1.76 5.89 -5.17
CA GLN A 55 2.59 5.92 -3.96
C GLN A 55 3.15 4.54 -3.59
N HIS A 56 2.63 3.49 -4.22
CA HIS A 56 3.11 2.13 -3.99
C HIS A 56 4.41 1.89 -4.76
N PRO A 57 5.46 1.36 -4.10
CA PRO A 57 6.69 1.02 -4.80
C PRO A 57 6.48 -0.06 -5.87
N GLU A 58 6.78 0.27 -7.12
CA GLU A 58 6.64 -0.67 -8.25
C GLU A 58 8.00 -1.24 -8.69
N THR A 59 9.07 -0.46 -8.55
CA THR A 59 10.42 -0.84 -8.96
C THR A 59 11.33 -1.15 -7.76
N ALA A 60 12.45 -1.83 -8.01
CA ALA A 60 13.48 -2.05 -6.99
C ALA A 60 14.01 -0.72 -6.40
N ALA A 61 14.06 0.35 -7.19
CA ALA A 61 14.48 1.67 -6.72
C ALA A 61 13.43 2.29 -5.78
N ASP A 62 12.15 2.17 -6.12
CA ASP A 62 11.06 2.66 -5.27
C ASP A 62 11.03 1.91 -3.93
N TRP A 63 11.22 0.58 -3.94
CA TRP A 63 11.26 -0.22 -2.72
C TRP A 63 12.43 0.20 -1.82
N LYS A 64 13.59 0.50 -2.40
CA LYS A 64 14.75 1.02 -1.65
C LYS A 64 14.46 2.41 -1.07
N ALA A 65 13.81 3.28 -1.82
CA ALA A 65 13.43 4.61 -1.36
C ALA A 65 12.43 4.53 -0.19
N ALA A 66 11.40 3.69 -0.31
CA ALA A 66 10.45 3.43 0.77
C ALA A 66 11.15 2.90 2.03
N TYR A 67 12.10 1.97 1.88
CA TYR A 67 12.89 1.48 3.00
C TYR A 67 13.76 2.55 3.65
N ALA A 68 14.44 3.39 2.86
CA ALA A 68 15.22 4.50 3.39
C ALA A 68 14.36 5.52 4.14
N GLU A 69 13.15 5.81 3.65
CA GLU A 69 12.19 6.67 4.33
C GLU A 69 11.76 6.06 5.68
N LYS A 70 11.36 4.79 5.72
CA LYS A 70 10.98 4.11 6.97
C LYS A 70 12.14 4.02 7.95
N LEU A 71 13.36 3.85 7.45
CA LEU A 71 14.57 3.87 8.27
C LEU A 71 14.79 5.24 8.89
N THR A 72 14.66 6.31 8.10
CA THR A 72 14.79 7.69 8.58
C THR A 72 13.74 8.00 9.66
N GLN A 73 12.48 7.59 9.43
CA GLN A 73 11.40 7.74 10.41
C GLN A 73 11.67 6.97 11.70
N ALA A 74 12.15 5.72 11.60
CA ALA A 74 12.45 4.90 12.76
C ALA A 74 13.70 5.38 13.52
N GLN A 75 14.67 5.99 12.84
CA GLN A 75 15.87 6.57 13.47
C GLN A 75 15.61 7.93 14.13
N ALA A 76 14.59 8.66 13.68
CA ALA A 76 14.15 9.89 14.32
C ALA A 76 13.42 9.65 15.65
N ASP A 77 13.06 8.40 15.96
CA ASP A 77 12.54 8.01 17.26
C ASP A 77 13.71 7.76 18.23
N ASP A 78 14.01 8.78 19.05
CA ASP A 78 15.10 8.76 20.04
C ASP A 78 15.01 7.59 21.05
N ALA A 79 13.85 6.90 21.13
CA ALA A 79 13.68 5.72 21.98
C ALA A 79 14.17 4.41 21.35
N LEU A 80 14.49 4.38 20.05
CA LEU A 80 14.90 3.17 19.33
C LEU A 80 16.42 3.12 19.06
N PRO A 81 17.13 2.11 19.61
CA PRO A 81 18.46 1.76 19.14
C PRO A 81 18.52 1.51 17.62
N SER A 82 19.68 1.77 17.01
CA SER A 82 19.86 1.73 15.54
C SER A 82 19.51 0.38 14.90
N ASP A 83 19.84 -0.73 15.57
CA ASP A 83 19.48 -2.09 15.14
C ASP A 83 17.96 -2.30 15.16
N LYS A 84 17.28 -1.82 16.21
CA LYS A 84 15.82 -1.87 16.30
C LYS A 84 15.13 -0.94 15.31
N ALA A 85 15.68 0.23 15.03
CA ALA A 85 15.18 1.13 13.99
C ALA A 85 15.27 0.48 12.61
N THR A 86 16.39 -0.18 12.31
CA THR A 86 16.59 -0.94 11.07
C THR A 86 15.59 -2.09 10.96
N ALA A 87 15.41 -2.86 12.04
CA ALA A 87 14.44 -3.94 12.06
C ALA A 87 12.99 -3.46 11.91
N ARG A 88 12.65 -2.33 12.55
CA ARG A 88 11.34 -1.68 12.43
C ARG A 88 11.06 -1.24 11.00
N ALA A 89 12.01 -0.57 10.36
CA ALA A 89 11.90 -0.15 8.97
C ALA A 89 11.68 -1.34 8.03
N TYR A 90 12.44 -2.42 8.23
CA TYR A 90 12.30 -3.64 7.43
C TYR A 90 10.90 -4.26 7.57
N MET A 91 10.41 -4.41 8.82
CA MET A 91 9.07 -4.94 9.07
C MET A 91 7.97 -4.08 8.45
N CYS A 92 8.11 -2.75 8.48
CA CYS A 92 7.16 -1.85 7.83
C CYS A 92 7.11 -2.09 6.32
N VAL A 93 8.27 -2.15 5.65
CA VAL A 93 8.33 -2.38 4.20
C VAL A 93 7.90 -3.79 3.82
N GLU A 94 8.19 -4.80 4.63
CA GLU A 94 7.68 -6.16 4.45
C GLU A 94 6.14 -6.18 4.46
N MET A 95 5.52 -5.52 5.43
CA MET A 95 4.06 -5.42 5.52
C MET A 95 3.46 -4.62 4.37
N GLU A 96 4.13 -3.54 3.96
CA GLU A 96 3.71 -2.73 2.82
C GLU A 96 3.72 -3.54 1.52
N TRP A 97 4.77 -4.34 1.29
CA TRP A 97 4.81 -5.27 0.15
C TRP A 97 3.66 -6.27 0.20
N ILE A 98 3.38 -6.86 1.37
CA ILE A 98 2.28 -7.80 1.55
C ILE A 98 0.93 -7.16 1.22
N ASN A 99 0.71 -5.91 1.63
CA ASN A 99 -0.53 -5.18 1.36
C ASN A 99 -0.69 -4.84 -0.13
N GLN A 100 0.40 -4.52 -0.82
CA GLN A 100 0.38 -4.17 -2.24
C GLN A 100 0.31 -5.37 -3.18
N ASN A 101 0.62 -6.58 -2.70
CA ASN A 101 0.60 -7.81 -3.49
C ASN A 101 -0.48 -8.77 -3.00
N PRO A 102 -1.77 -8.38 -2.93
CA PRO A 102 -2.80 -9.17 -2.29
C PRO A 102 -2.97 -10.56 -2.93
N SER A 103 -3.46 -11.52 -2.15
CA SER A 103 -3.82 -12.84 -2.66
C SER A 103 -5.33 -13.02 -2.56
N ALA A 104 -6.02 -12.95 -3.70
CA ALA A 104 -7.47 -13.10 -3.73
C ALA A 104 -7.87 -14.55 -3.40
N SER A 105 -8.85 -14.71 -2.52
CA SER A 105 -9.56 -15.96 -2.30
C SER A 105 -10.78 -16.03 -3.22
N SER A 106 -11.14 -17.23 -3.67
CA SER A 106 -12.46 -17.47 -4.27
C SER A 106 -13.59 -17.21 -3.27
N ASP A 107 -14.76 -16.85 -3.78
CA ASP A 107 -15.95 -16.57 -2.97
C ASP A 107 -16.28 -17.74 -2.03
N GLY A 108 -16.40 -17.44 -0.73
CA GLY A 108 -16.76 -18.42 0.29
C GLY A 108 -15.71 -19.49 0.60
N GLN A 109 -14.48 -19.35 0.10
CA GLN A 109 -13.40 -20.32 0.32
C GLN A 109 -12.22 -19.73 1.10
N CYS A 110 -11.66 -20.55 2.00
CA CYS A 110 -10.41 -20.26 2.70
C CYS A 110 -9.24 -20.37 1.72
N ILE A 111 -8.49 -19.28 1.49
CA ILE A 111 -7.29 -19.34 0.64
C ILE A 111 -6.16 -20.22 1.22
N GLY A 112 -6.16 -20.43 2.54
CA GLY A 112 -5.14 -21.25 3.19
C GLY A 112 -5.32 -22.76 3.01
N CYS A 113 -6.57 -23.25 2.96
CA CYS A 113 -6.85 -24.70 2.92
C CYS A 113 -7.83 -25.14 1.82
N GLY A 114 -8.41 -24.20 1.07
CA GLY A 114 -9.44 -24.46 0.04
C GLY A 114 -10.82 -24.82 0.61
N GLY A 115 -10.96 -24.98 1.93
CA GLY A 115 -12.23 -25.32 2.57
C GLY A 115 -13.23 -24.15 2.58
N HIS A 116 -14.52 -24.46 2.53
CA HIS A 116 -15.59 -23.46 2.56
C HIS A 116 -15.88 -22.94 3.97
N ALA A 117 -16.57 -21.80 4.05
CA ALA A 117 -17.18 -21.31 5.28
C ALA A 117 -18.25 -22.29 5.79
N SER A 118 -18.38 -22.41 7.11
CA SER A 118 -19.48 -23.10 7.78
C SER A 118 -19.79 -22.41 9.11
N ALA A 119 -20.92 -22.75 9.74
CA ALA A 119 -21.31 -22.16 11.02
C ALA A 119 -20.19 -22.28 12.10
N ASP A 120 -19.53 -23.45 12.17
CA ASP A 120 -18.47 -23.70 13.15
C ASP A 120 -17.09 -23.20 12.70
N LYS A 121 -16.92 -22.90 11.41
CA LYS A 121 -15.65 -22.47 10.81
C LYS A 121 -15.91 -21.30 9.87
N PRO A 122 -16.20 -20.10 10.41
CA PRO A 122 -16.41 -18.91 9.60
C PRO A 122 -15.10 -18.48 8.92
N LEU A 123 -15.25 -17.79 7.79
CA LEU A 123 -14.13 -17.10 7.15
C LEU A 123 -14.03 -15.68 7.68
N ILE A 124 -12.80 -15.24 7.89
CA ILE A 124 -12.44 -13.91 8.38
C ILE A 124 -11.66 -13.22 7.26
N PRO A 125 -11.95 -11.94 6.96
CA PRO A 125 -11.23 -11.20 5.96
C PRO A 125 -9.87 -10.72 6.50
N PHE A 126 -8.84 -10.81 5.68
CA PHE A 126 -7.50 -10.29 5.96
C PHE A 126 -6.98 -9.48 4.77
N GLY A 127 -6.28 -8.37 5.05
CA GLY A 127 -5.77 -7.45 4.04
C GLY A 127 -6.50 -6.11 4.04
N LEU A 128 -6.38 -5.39 2.93
CA LEU A 128 -7.01 -4.08 2.74
C LEU A 128 -8.05 -4.16 1.62
N GLU A 129 -9.17 -3.49 1.80
CA GLU A 129 -10.16 -3.34 0.73
C GLU A 129 -9.56 -2.61 -0.49
N PRO A 130 -9.96 -2.98 -1.72
CA PRO A 130 -10.97 -3.97 -2.07
C PRO A 130 -10.45 -5.42 -2.19
N HIS A 131 -9.21 -5.69 -1.78
CA HIS A 131 -8.51 -6.96 -2.06
C HIS A 131 -8.35 -7.83 -0.81
N LEU A 132 -9.48 -8.16 -0.16
CA LEU A 132 -9.49 -9.01 1.02
C LEU A 132 -9.26 -10.49 0.67
N SER A 133 -8.45 -11.17 1.50
CA SER A 133 -8.26 -12.62 1.52
C SER A 133 -9.14 -13.23 2.60
N TRP A 134 -9.97 -14.21 2.25
CA TRP A 134 -10.81 -14.91 3.21
C TRP A 134 -10.12 -16.17 3.77
N LEU A 135 -10.04 -16.29 5.10
CA LEU A 135 -9.39 -17.42 5.78
C LEU A 135 -10.18 -17.92 6.99
N HIS A 136 -10.10 -19.22 7.29
CA HIS A 136 -10.36 -19.69 8.65
C HIS A 136 -9.28 -19.15 9.60
N ALA A 137 -9.66 -18.79 10.83
CA ALA A 137 -8.71 -18.26 11.83
C ALA A 137 -7.46 -19.13 12.00
N ARG A 138 -7.62 -20.45 12.05
CA ARG A 138 -6.51 -21.41 12.20
C ARG A 138 -5.55 -21.46 11.01
N CYS A 139 -6.02 -21.09 9.82
CA CYS A 139 -5.21 -21.12 8.60
C CYS A 139 -4.34 -19.87 8.44
N TRP A 140 -4.58 -18.84 9.25
CA TRP A 140 -3.90 -17.56 9.14
C TRP A 140 -2.38 -17.68 9.32
N SER A 141 -1.91 -18.40 10.34
CA SER A 141 -0.47 -18.44 10.67
C SER A 141 0.39 -19.02 9.56
N ASP A 142 -0.02 -20.14 8.97
CA ASP A 142 0.73 -20.80 7.90
C ASP A 142 0.65 -20.00 6.59
N TRP A 143 -0.55 -19.50 6.26
CA TRP A 143 -0.74 -18.64 5.10
C TRP A 143 0.12 -17.36 5.21
N PHE A 144 0.05 -16.66 6.35
CA PHE A 144 0.78 -15.41 6.55
C PHE A 144 2.30 -15.64 6.58
N ARG A 145 2.77 -16.78 7.10
CA ARG A 145 4.18 -17.18 6.99
C ARG A 145 4.64 -17.28 5.53
N GLY A 146 3.85 -17.93 4.68
CA GLY A 146 4.14 -18.02 3.23
C GLY A 146 4.17 -16.64 2.57
N ARG A 147 3.22 -15.76 2.91
CA ARG A 147 3.17 -14.37 2.44
C ARG A 147 4.43 -13.58 2.83
N ARG A 148 4.89 -13.72 4.08
CA ARG A 148 6.15 -13.11 4.54
C ARG A 148 7.36 -13.64 3.79
N GLN A 149 7.44 -14.94 3.54
CA GLN A 149 8.54 -15.52 2.76
C GLN A 149 8.59 -14.96 1.33
N ALA A 150 7.44 -14.80 0.67
CA ALA A 150 7.36 -14.17 -0.65
C ALA A 150 7.81 -12.70 -0.61
N ALA A 151 7.36 -11.94 0.38
CA ALA A 151 7.77 -10.55 0.57
C ALA A 151 9.27 -10.42 0.79
N GLN A 152 9.84 -11.24 1.69
CA GLN A 152 11.27 -11.27 1.97
C GLN A 152 12.10 -11.61 0.73
N ALA A 153 11.63 -12.57 -0.07
CA ALA A 153 12.28 -12.91 -1.33
C ALA A 153 12.24 -11.73 -2.31
N ALA A 154 11.10 -11.07 -2.49
CA ALA A 154 10.96 -9.93 -3.40
C ALA A 154 11.82 -8.72 -2.95
N LEU A 155 11.80 -8.39 -1.66
CA LEU A 155 12.62 -7.32 -1.10
C LEU A 155 14.11 -7.60 -1.22
N LYS A 156 14.53 -8.86 -1.06
CA LYS A 156 15.92 -9.28 -1.30
C LYS A 156 16.34 -9.05 -2.75
N HIS A 157 15.47 -9.33 -3.73
CA HIS A 157 15.74 -9.01 -5.15
C HIS A 157 15.84 -7.50 -5.40
N CYS A 158 15.13 -6.70 -4.60
CA CYS A 158 15.27 -5.24 -4.59
C CYS A 158 16.53 -4.76 -3.85
N GLY A 159 17.36 -5.65 -3.29
CA GLY A 159 18.57 -5.30 -2.54
C GLY A 159 18.32 -4.86 -1.10
N ILE A 160 17.15 -5.18 -0.53
CA ILE A 160 16.80 -4.91 0.87
C ILE A 160 16.88 -6.22 1.63
N ALA A 161 17.95 -6.41 2.39
CA ALA A 161 18.19 -7.62 3.17
C ALA A 161 17.51 -7.56 4.54
N ARG A 162 17.09 -8.73 5.04
CA ARG A 162 16.60 -8.86 6.41
C ARG A 162 17.75 -8.56 7.39
N PRO A 163 17.56 -7.69 8.39
CA PRO A 163 18.67 -7.23 9.23
C PRO A 163 19.00 -8.16 10.43
N TRP A 164 18.51 -9.42 10.44
CA TRP A 164 18.77 -10.43 11.47
C TRP A 164 18.70 -11.85 10.91
#